data_AF-A0A7S2CF42-F1
#
_entry.id   AF-A0A7S2CF42-F1
#
_cell.length_a   1.000
_cell.length_b   1.000
_cell.length_c   1.000
_cell.angle_alpha   90.00
_cell.angle_beta   90.00
_cell.angle_gamma   90.00
#
_symmetry.space_group_name_H-M   'P 1'
#
loop_
_entity.id
_entity.type
_entity.pdbx_description
1 polymer ?
#
loop_
_entity_poly.entity_id
_entity_poly.type
_entity_poly.pdbx_seq_one_letter_code
_entity_poly.pdbx_strand_id
1 'polypeptide(L)'
;THKNHPTFISRLLIQRMTTSNPSPRYVKAVATAFKEGAHGGVTYSGVYGDLGATFAAILLDSEARSLTLDADPTHGMLREPLLKVYAVLRSLEWATGQGQFSQLMSLEKTIGQEHFMSPTVFNFYDPTYQPEGPVVDTGLVAPEAQISNGPHLVGLLNWLATALRTWTSNGIVHFTPAVDVTDSSGVVHELDLLLTAGRLNSRSRSHIVSRYSEKLEQEGASEALRYAQELFTFTSEFHTTNLHEPRYDVSRAFRPPTSSQGRPYKALVYLFLNGGADSWNLLVPHSGCVRPALEPQYDLYEQYAA
;
A
#
# COMPACT_ATOMS: atom_id res chain seq x y z
N THR A 1 -19.72 -17.96 25.86
CA THR A 1 -18.88 -17.70 24.66
C THR A 1 -18.89 -18.92 23.76
N HIS A 2 -18.98 -18.74 22.44
CA HIS A 2 -19.00 -19.86 21.48
C HIS A 2 -17.60 -20.52 21.38
N LYS A 3 -17.53 -21.85 21.22
CA LYS A 3 -16.26 -22.62 21.21
C LYS A 3 -15.27 -22.14 20.15
N ASN A 4 -15.76 -21.61 19.03
CA ASN A 4 -14.92 -21.14 17.92
C ASN A 4 -14.39 -19.72 18.10
N HIS A 5 -14.80 -18.99 19.14
CA HIS A 5 -14.41 -17.60 19.34
C HIS A 5 -12.88 -17.41 19.38
N PRO A 6 -12.08 -18.15 20.19
CA PRO A 6 -10.64 -17.98 20.23
C PRO A 6 -9.96 -18.19 18.88
N THR A 7 -10.35 -19.23 18.15
CA THR A 7 -9.80 -19.54 16.82
C THR A 7 -10.14 -18.45 15.82
N PHE A 8 -11.38 -17.97 15.83
CA PHE A 8 -11.86 -16.93 14.91
C PHE A 8 -11.11 -15.61 15.12
N ILE A 9 -11.06 -15.10 16.36
CA ILE A 9 -10.38 -13.83 16.63
C ILE A 9 -8.87 -13.95 16.40
N SER A 10 -8.26 -15.09 16.74
CA SER A 10 -6.83 -15.32 16.51
C SER A 10 -6.48 -15.23 15.03
N ARG A 11 -7.27 -15.88 14.16
CA ARG A 11 -7.05 -15.79 12.70
C ARG A 11 -7.10 -14.34 12.21
N LEU A 12 -8.11 -13.58 12.63
CA LEU A 12 -8.26 -12.18 12.20
C LEU A 12 -7.11 -11.29 12.69
N LEU A 13 -6.68 -11.46 13.94
CA LEU A 13 -5.57 -10.67 14.49
C LEU A 13 -4.25 -11.02 13.81
N ILE A 14 -3.99 -12.30 13.52
CA ILE A 14 -2.82 -12.72 12.76
C ILE A 14 -2.80 -12.09 11.37
N GLN A 15 -3.95 -12.10 10.68
CA GLN A 15 -4.12 -11.50 9.35
C GLN A 15 -3.87 -9.99 9.32
N ARG A 16 -4.06 -9.29 10.44
CA ARG A 16 -3.81 -7.84 10.55
C ARG A 16 -2.37 -7.50 10.92
N MET A 17 -1.57 -8.48 11.35
CA MET A 17 -0.26 -8.22 11.95
C MET A 17 0.91 -8.88 11.24
N THR A 18 0.74 -10.09 10.70
CA THR A 18 1.88 -10.91 10.26
C THR A 18 1.69 -11.52 8.87
N THR A 19 0.60 -12.27 8.63
CA THR A 19 0.38 -12.96 7.36
C THR A 19 -1.11 -13.15 7.07
N SER A 20 -1.49 -13.05 5.80
CA SER A 20 -2.87 -13.28 5.34
C SER A 20 -3.28 -14.76 5.46
N ASN A 21 -2.33 -15.70 5.43
CA ASN A 21 -2.56 -17.14 5.33
C ASN A 21 -1.83 -17.94 6.44
N PRO A 22 -2.20 -17.77 7.71
CA PRO A 22 -1.50 -18.44 8.81
C PRO A 22 -1.78 -19.94 8.87
N SER A 23 -0.78 -20.72 9.28
CA SER A 23 -0.93 -22.15 9.45
C SER A 23 -1.92 -22.52 10.57
N PRO A 24 -2.55 -23.70 10.52
CA PRO A 24 -3.41 -24.19 11.61
C PRO A 24 -2.68 -24.28 12.96
N ARG A 25 -1.37 -24.56 12.95
CA ARG A 25 -0.53 -24.59 14.16
C ARG A 25 -0.44 -23.20 14.78
N TYR A 26 -0.18 -22.18 13.95
CA TYR A 26 -0.04 -20.80 14.42
C TYR A 26 -1.36 -20.27 15.01
N VAL A 27 -2.48 -20.48 14.31
CA VAL A 27 -3.81 -20.13 14.82
C VAL A 27 -4.10 -20.83 16.15
N LYS A 28 -3.74 -22.11 16.28
CA LYS A 28 -3.91 -22.87 17.54
C LYS A 28 -3.06 -22.29 18.68
N ALA A 29 -1.81 -21.91 18.42
CA ALA A 29 -0.92 -21.34 19.43
C ALA A 29 -1.48 -20.03 20.00
N VAL A 30 -1.91 -19.12 19.12
CA VAL A 30 -2.51 -17.84 19.50
C VAL A 30 -3.85 -18.05 20.21
N ALA A 31 -4.69 -18.97 19.73
CA ALA A 31 -5.96 -19.28 20.38
C ALA A 31 -5.78 -19.89 21.78
N THR A 32 -4.71 -20.65 22.01
CA THR A 32 -4.34 -21.15 23.34
C THR A 32 -3.92 -20.00 24.25
N ALA A 33 -3.03 -19.12 23.79
CA ALA A 33 -2.61 -17.95 24.56
C ALA A 33 -3.78 -17.03 24.93
N PHE A 34 -4.71 -16.80 23.99
CA PHE A 34 -5.94 -16.04 24.24
C PHE A 34 -6.82 -16.67 25.34
N LYS A 35 -6.90 -18.00 25.40
CA LYS A 35 -7.70 -18.71 26.42
C LYS A 35 -7.03 -18.75 27.79
N GLU A 36 -5.72 -18.97 27.81
CA GLU A 36 -4.95 -19.21 29.03
C GLU A 36 -4.44 -17.92 29.66
N GLY A 37 -4.36 -16.82 28.90
CA GLY A 37 -3.77 -15.58 29.37
C GLY A 37 -2.28 -15.69 29.68
N ALA A 38 -1.60 -16.62 29.01
CA ALA A 38 -0.18 -16.89 29.17
C ALA A 38 0.46 -17.25 27.82
N HIS A 39 1.71 -16.87 27.64
CA HIS A 39 2.51 -17.27 26.48
C HIS A 39 4.00 -17.30 26.85
N GLY A 40 4.75 -18.28 26.34
CA GLY A 40 6.22 -18.33 26.52
C GLY A 40 6.69 -18.37 27.97
N GLY A 41 5.90 -18.92 28.89
CA GLY A 41 6.20 -18.96 30.32
C GLY A 41 5.88 -17.66 31.08
N VAL A 42 5.32 -16.65 30.41
CA VAL A 42 4.84 -15.41 31.03
C VAL A 42 3.32 -15.48 31.17
N THR A 43 2.82 -15.31 32.40
CA THR A 43 1.40 -15.10 32.66
C THR A 43 1.11 -13.61 32.59
N TYR A 44 0.16 -13.23 31.75
CA TYR A 44 -0.33 -11.87 31.62
C TYR A 44 -1.43 -11.67 32.68
N SER A 45 -2.71 -11.57 32.29
CA SER A 45 -3.82 -11.63 33.25
C SER A 45 -4.15 -13.05 33.72
N GLY A 46 -3.77 -14.08 32.94
CA GLY A 46 -4.18 -15.47 33.21
C GLY A 46 -5.67 -15.74 32.99
N VAL A 47 -6.39 -14.81 32.36
CA VAL A 47 -7.83 -14.87 32.14
C VAL A 47 -8.13 -15.10 30.66
N TYR A 48 -9.23 -15.78 30.37
CA TYR A 48 -9.77 -15.93 29.02
C TYR A 48 -10.00 -14.54 28.39
N GLY A 49 -9.47 -14.34 27.18
CA GLY A 49 -9.60 -13.10 26.43
C GLY A 49 -8.41 -12.14 26.59
N ASP A 50 -7.27 -12.63 27.07
CA ASP A 50 -6.09 -11.80 27.28
C ASP A 50 -5.43 -11.36 25.96
N LEU A 51 -5.49 -10.06 25.65
CA LEU A 51 -4.87 -9.51 24.46
C LEU A 51 -3.34 -9.41 24.57
N GLY A 52 -2.78 -9.25 25.77
CA GLY A 52 -1.33 -9.21 25.97
C GLY A 52 -0.68 -10.56 25.61
N ALA A 53 -1.21 -11.65 26.14
CA ALA A 53 -0.78 -13.01 25.80
C ALA A 53 -1.01 -13.31 24.32
N THR A 54 -2.13 -12.84 23.76
CA THR A 54 -2.47 -13.02 22.34
C THR A 54 -1.48 -12.31 21.42
N PHE A 55 -1.18 -11.03 21.66
CA PHE A 55 -0.22 -10.29 20.84
C PHE A 55 1.21 -10.81 20.99
N ALA A 56 1.60 -11.23 22.19
CA ALA A 56 2.87 -11.90 22.39
C ALA A 56 2.95 -13.20 21.57
N ALA A 57 1.90 -14.02 21.61
CA ALA A 57 1.83 -15.24 20.82
C ALA A 57 1.85 -14.99 19.30
N ILE A 58 1.27 -13.89 18.83
CA ILE A 58 1.33 -13.49 17.41
C ILE A 58 2.76 -13.09 17.04
N LEU A 59 3.33 -12.11 17.73
CA LEU A 59 4.59 -11.48 17.32
C LEU A 59 5.83 -12.35 17.60
N LEU A 60 5.73 -13.32 18.52
CA LEU A 60 6.83 -14.21 18.91
C LEU A 60 6.75 -15.60 18.30
N ASP A 61 5.69 -15.92 17.55
CA ASP A 61 5.58 -17.23 16.91
C ASP A 61 6.70 -17.43 15.86
N SER A 62 7.19 -18.66 15.74
CA SER A 62 8.22 -19.03 14.79
C SER A 62 7.85 -18.71 13.34
N GLU A 63 6.57 -18.80 12.99
CA GLU A 63 6.08 -18.52 11.64
C GLU A 63 6.15 -17.03 11.31
N ALA A 64 5.84 -16.16 12.27
CA ALA A 64 5.92 -14.70 12.11
C ALA A 64 7.36 -14.16 12.04
N ARG A 65 8.34 -14.97 12.46
CA ARG A 65 9.76 -14.57 12.56
C ARG A 65 10.68 -15.36 11.62
N SER A 66 10.10 -16.17 10.74
CA SER A 66 10.87 -17.09 9.92
C SER A 66 11.39 -16.43 8.64
N LEU A 67 12.71 -16.26 8.56
CA LEU A 67 13.37 -15.77 7.34
C LEU A 67 13.21 -16.73 6.15
N THR A 68 12.99 -18.03 6.41
CA THR A 68 12.74 -18.99 5.33
C THR A 68 11.34 -18.83 4.74
N LEU A 69 10.36 -18.42 5.56
CA LEU A 69 9.02 -18.15 5.06
C LEU A 69 8.94 -16.80 4.36
N ASP A 70 9.79 -15.84 4.71
CA ASP A 70 9.87 -14.58 3.96
C ASP A 70 10.21 -14.81 2.48
N ALA A 71 10.98 -15.86 2.14
CA ALA A 71 11.28 -16.24 0.75
C ALA A 71 10.14 -17.01 0.06
N ASP A 72 9.10 -17.42 0.79
CA ASP A 72 7.94 -18.11 0.22
C ASP A 72 6.99 -17.08 -0.44
N PRO A 73 6.71 -17.19 -1.76
CA PRO A 73 5.81 -16.27 -2.45
C PRO A 73 4.35 -16.34 -1.96
N THR A 74 3.98 -17.37 -1.19
CA THR A 74 2.65 -17.56 -0.61
C THR A 74 2.54 -17.05 0.83
N HIS A 75 3.66 -16.66 1.44
CA HIS A 75 3.72 -16.11 2.79
C HIS A 75 3.65 -14.58 2.81
N GLY A 76 3.41 -14.02 3.99
CA GLY A 76 3.27 -12.58 4.21
C GLY A 76 1.87 -12.07 3.91
N MET A 77 1.79 -10.77 3.63
CA MET A 77 0.56 -10.05 3.30
C MET A 77 0.85 -8.80 2.48
N LEU A 78 -0.17 -8.33 1.77
CA LEU A 78 -0.17 -6.98 1.22
C LEU A 78 -0.38 -5.99 2.37
N ARG A 79 0.44 -4.93 2.43
CA ARG A 79 0.26 -3.88 3.43
C ARG A 79 -1.00 -3.09 3.15
N GLU A 80 -1.72 -2.75 4.21
CA GLU A 80 -2.88 -1.86 4.13
C GLU A 80 -2.45 -0.46 3.62
N PRO A 81 -3.24 0.18 2.75
CA PRO A 81 -2.92 1.52 2.22
C PRO A 81 -2.61 2.54 3.31
N LEU A 82 -3.40 2.57 4.38
CA LEU A 82 -3.20 3.53 5.47
C LEU A 82 -1.94 3.23 6.30
N LEU A 83 -1.58 1.95 6.46
CA LEU A 83 -0.34 1.55 7.15
C LEU A 83 0.90 1.91 6.33
N LYS A 84 0.83 1.92 4.99
CA LYS A 84 1.92 2.42 4.12
C LYS A 84 2.14 3.91 4.35
N VAL A 85 1.07 4.70 4.49
CA VAL A 85 1.17 6.11 4.85
C VAL A 85 1.88 6.27 6.18
N TYR A 86 1.42 5.59 7.24
CA TYR A 86 2.06 5.69 8.55
C TYR A 86 3.50 5.22 8.58
N ALA A 87 3.85 4.21 7.78
CA ALA A 87 5.23 3.77 7.66
C ALA A 87 6.11 4.93 7.19
N VAL A 88 5.69 5.67 6.15
CA VAL A 88 6.42 6.87 5.69
C VAL A 88 6.47 7.95 6.77
N LEU A 89 5.35 8.25 7.43
CA LEU A 89 5.32 9.32 8.44
C LEU A 89 6.24 9.01 9.62
N ARG A 90 6.27 7.74 10.06
CA ARG A 90 7.10 7.27 11.18
C ARG A 90 8.58 7.17 10.78
N SER A 91 8.86 6.67 9.58
CA SER A 91 10.24 6.47 9.11
C SER A 91 10.95 7.77 8.75
N LEU A 92 10.20 8.83 8.41
CA LEU A 92 10.74 10.15 8.04
C LEU A 92 10.47 11.22 9.10
N GLU A 93 10.37 10.79 10.36
CA GLU A 93 10.27 11.64 11.56
C GLU A 93 9.29 12.81 11.41
N TRP A 94 8.04 12.52 11.03
CA TRP A 94 7.01 13.55 10.89
C TRP A 94 6.94 14.44 12.14
N ALA A 95 7.11 15.75 11.94
CA ALA A 95 7.00 16.75 12.98
C ALA A 95 5.52 17.11 13.26
N THR A 96 5.05 16.85 14.49
CA THR A 96 3.71 17.25 14.93
C THR A 96 3.64 18.76 15.18
N GLY A 97 2.54 19.42 14.77
CA GLY A 97 2.29 20.84 15.10
C GLY A 97 2.16 21.80 13.91
N GLN A 98 2.40 21.33 12.68
CA GLN A 98 2.34 22.14 11.45
C GLN A 98 0.94 22.23 10.79
N GLY A 99 -0.12 21.75 11.46
CA GLY A 99 -1.51 21.90 10.98
C GLY A 99 -1.89 21.11 9.72
N GLN A 100 -1.05 20.20 9.23
CA GLN A 100 -1.28 19.48 7.96
C GLN A 100 -2.06 18.16 8.09
N PHE A 101 -2.77 17.96 9.20
CA PHE A 101 -3.67 16.82 9.35
C PHE A 101 -4.76 16.79 8.26
N SER A 102 -5.09 17.95 7.70
CA SER A 102 -6.02 18.09 6.57
C SER A 102 -5.59 17.29 5.34
N GLN A 103 -4.30 17.04 5.14
CA GLN A 103 -3.79 16.23 4.02
C GLN A 103 -3.95 14.73 4.24
N LEU A 104 -4.24 14.30 5.48
CA LEU A 104 -4.59 12.94 5.86
C LEU A 104 -6.11 12.71 5.90
N MET A 105 -6.90 13.73 5.53
CA MET A 105 -8.36 13.65 5.42
C MET A 105 -8.77 13.24 4.00
N SER A 106 -9.95 12.63 3.87
CA SER A 106 -10.51 12.16 2.58
C SER A 106 -9.63 11.15 1.84
N LEU A 107 -8.74 10.46 2.56
CA LEU A 107 -7.89 9.42 1.98
C LEU A 107 -8.70 8.24 1.43
N GLU A 108 -9.91 8.00 1.92
CA GLU A 108 -10.78 6.94 1.42
C GLU A 108 -11.01 7.04 -0.10
N LYS A 109 -11.18 8.27 -0.61
CA LYS A 109 -11.36 8.53 -2.05
C LYS A 109 -10.10 8.31 -2.88
N THR A 110 -8.93 8.36 -2.25
CA THR A 110 -7.63 8.29 -2.94
C THR A 110 -7.02 6.90 -2.85
N ILE A 111 -7.09 6.27 -1.68
CA ILE A 111 -6.38 5.02 -1.36
C ILE A 111 -7.33 3.91 -0.86
N GLY A 112 -8.64 4.16 -0.80
CA GLY A 112 -9.65 3.19 -0.38
C GLY A 112 -9.73 2.96 1.14
N GLN A 113 -9.02 3.75 1.95
CA GLN A 113 -8.99 3.62 3.40
C GLN A 113 -8.71 4.96 4.10
N GLU A 114 -9.40 5.21 5.21
CA GLU A 114 -9.20 6.42 6.04
C GLU A 114 -9.45 6.14 7.52
N HIS A 115 -8.79 6.91 8.37
CA HIS A 115 -8.95 6.86 9.82
C HIS A 115 -10.43 6.99 10.22
N PHE A 116 -10.91 6.10 11.07
CA PHE A 116 -12.27 6.13 11.64
C PHE A 116 -13.43 6.07 10.63
N MET A 117 -13.15 5.82 9.35
CA MET A 117 -14.15 5.83 8.27
C MET A 117 -14.44 4.43 7.71
N SER A 118 -14.48 3.41 8.59
CA SER A 118 -14.83 2.05 8.14
C SER A 118 -16.24 2.05 7.53
N PRO A 119 -16.42 1.54 6.30
CA PRO A 119 -17.71 1.57 5.62
C PRO A 119 -18.74 0.65 6.30
N THR A 120 -18.28 -0.35 7.05
CA THR A 120 -19.13 -1.32 7.74
C THR A 120 -18.60 -1.66 9.13
N VAL A 121 -19.40 -2.37 9.93
CA VAL A 121 -18.95 -3.00 11.18
C VAL A 121 -17.95 -4.15 10.96
N PHE A 122 -17.78 -4.59 9.70
CA PHE A 122 -16.90 -5.69 9.30
C PHE A 122 -15.56 -5.22 8.73
N ASN A 123 -15.21 -3.94 8.93
CA ASN A 123 -13.98 -3.30 8.44
C ASN A 123 -14.05 -2.90 6.94
N PHE A 124 -12.93 -2.41 6.38
CA PHE A 124 -12.79 -1.95 5.00
C PHE A 124 -12.80 -3.07 3.94
N TYR A 125 -12.50 -4.31 4.35
CA TYR A 125 -12.35 -5.45 3.44
C TYR A 125 -12.57 -6.77 4.17
N ASP A 126 -12.98 -7.79 3.40
CA ASP A 126 -13.35 -9.12 3.84
C ASP A 126 -12.09 -9.96 4.16
N PRO A 127 -11.97 -10.54 5.37
CA PRO A 127 -10.83 -11.38 5.75
C PRO A 127 -10.66 -12.66 4.91
N THR A 128 -11.63 -12.99 4.07
CA THR A 128 -11.64 -14.14 3.17
C THR A 128 -11.57 -13.75 1.70
N TYR A 129 -11.38 -12.47 1.37
CA TYR A 129 -11.29 -12.02 -0.02
C TYR A 129 -10.12 -12.69 -0.76
N GLN A 130 -10.42 -13.16 -1.98
CA GLN A 130 -9.47 -13.80 -2.88
C GLN A 130 -9.47 -13.04 -4.21
N PRO A 131 -8.41 -12.29 -4.55
CA PRO A 131 -8.30 -11.64 -5.85
C PRO A 131 -8.17 -12.69 -6.96
N GLU A 132 -8.67 -12.37 -8.15
CA GLU A 132 -8.52 -13.24 -9.32
C GLU A 132 -7.06 -13.50 -9.67
N GLY A 133 -6.75 -14.74 -10.09
CA GLY A 133 -5.42 -15.17 -10.49
C GLY A 133 -4.76 -16.11 -9.47
N PRO A 134 -3.42 -16.10 -9.36
CA PRO A 134 -2.67 -17.13 -8.62
C PRO A 134 -3.07 -17.33 -7.16
N VAL A 135 -3.63 -16.29 -6.51
CA VAL A 135 -4.07 -16.35 -5.12
C VAL A 135 -5.29 -17.27 -4.95
N VAL A 136 -6.35 -17.06 -5.73
CA VAL A 136 -7.53 -17.94 -5.70
C VAL A 136 -7.22 -19.33 -6.25
N ASP A 137 -6.34 -19.44 -7.25
CA ASP A 137 -5.94 -20.74 -7.85
C ASP A 137 -5.25 -21.67 -6.83
N THR A 138 -4.66 -21.10 -5.78
CA THR A 138 -3.99 -21.83 -4.69
C THR A 138 -4.83 -21.88 -3.41
N GLY A 139 -6.05 -21.34 -3.42
CA GLY A 139 -6.94 -21.29 -2.25
C GLY A 139 -6.47 -20.36 -1.14
N LEU A 140 -5.56 -19.43 -1.44
CA LEU A 140 -5.06 -18.43 -0.52
C LEU A 140 -6.00 -17.22 -0.48
N VAL A 141 -5.90 -16.44 0.59
CA VAL A 141 -6.61 -15.16 0.74
C VAL A 141 -5.63 -13.99 0.72
N ALA A 142 -6.09 -12.85 0.21
CA ALA A 142 -5.36 -11.58 0.26
C ALA A 142 -6.35 -10.45 0.57
N PRO A 143 -6.78 -10.32 1.84
CA PRO A 143 -7.86 -9.40 2.24
C PRO A 143 -7.67 -7.96 1.75
N GLU A 144 -6.47 -7.42 1.93
CA GLU A 144 -6.11 -6.03 1.61
C GLU A 144 -6.13 -5.74 0.10
N ALA A 145 -6.11 -6.79 -0.73
CA ALA A 145 -6.23 -6.65 -2.18
C ALA A 145 -7.62 -6.19 -2.61
N GLN A 146 -8.66 -6.35 -1.77
CA GLN A 146 -10.02 -5.91 -2.08
C GLN A 146 -10.12 -4.40 -2.28
N ILE A 147 -9.35 -3.64 -1.48
CA ILE A 147 -9.30 -2.17 -1.57
C ILE A 147 -8.10 -1.66 -2.36
N SER A 148 -7.11 -2.51 -2.66
CA SER A 148 -5.91 -2.15 -3.42
C SER A 148 -6.11 -2.31 -4.94
N ASN A 149 -7.18 -1.71 -5.47
CA ASN A 149 -7.50 -1.74 -6.90
C ASN A 149 -6.63 -0.74 -7.70
N GLY A 150 -6.70 -0.80 -9.03
CA GLY A 150 -5.89 0.04 -9.93
C GLY A 150 -5.96 1.55 -9.62
N PRO A 151 -7.16 2.17 -9.57
CA PRO A 151 -7.31 3.56 -9.18
C PRO A 151 -6.70 3.91 -7.82
N HIS A 152 -6.95 3.09 -6.79
CA HIS A 152 -6.41 3.35 -5.45
C HIS A 152 -4.90 3.17 -5.36
N LEU A 153 -4.32 2.23 -6.11
CA LEU A 153 -2.87 2.03 -6.16
C LEU A 153 -2.18 3.23 -6.82
N VAL A 154 -2.70 3.68 -7.97
CA VAL A 154 -2.19 4.88 -8.66
C VAL A 154 -2.41 6.13 -7.79
N GLY A 155 -3.57 6.23 -7.15
CA GLY A 155 -3.89 7.30 -6.20
C GLY A 155 -2.91 7.34 -5.04
N LEU A 156 -2.60 6.20 -4.43
CA LEU A 156 -1.62 6.08 -3.35
C LEU A 156 -0.22 6.52 -3.80
N LEU A 157 0.26 6.05 -4.95
CA LEU A 157 1.58 6.40 -5.46
C LEU A 157 1.70 7.90 -5.76
N ASN A 158 0.70 8.47 -6.43
CA ASN A 158 0.67 9.91 -6.72
C ASN A 158 0.57 10.74 -5.43
N TRP A 159 -0.22 10.28 -4.46
CA TRP A 159 -0.35 10.93 -3.17
C TRP A 159 0.96 10.90 -2.39
N LEU A 160 1.63 9.74 -2.29
CA LEU A 160 2.92 9.62 -1.61
C LEU A 160 4.01 10.47 -2.27
N ALA A 161 4.12 10.44 -3.59
CA ALA A 161 5.08 11.25 -4.33
C ALA A 161 4.84 12.76 -4.11
N THR A 162 3.57 13.19 -4.15
CA THR A 162 3.19 14.59 -3.88
C THR A 162 3.49 14.97 -2.44
N ALA A 163 3.09 14.12 -1.49
CA ALA A 163 3.27 14.32 -0.06
C ALA A 163 4.75 14.45 0.30
N LEU A 164 5.60 13.52 -0.16
CA LEU A 164 7.05 13.58 0.06
C LEU A 164 7.64 14.89 -0.46
N ARG A 165 7.25 15.33 -1.67
CA ARG A 165 7.70 16.61 -2.22
C ARG A 165 7.25 17.80 -1.39
N THR A 166 5.99 17.85 -0.99
CA THR A 166 5.44 19.00 -0.24
C THR A 166 5.87 19.02 1.22
N TRP A 167 6.01 17.86 1.87
CA TRP A 167 6.37 17.78 3.28
C TRP A 167 7.85 18.06 3.48
N THR A 168 8.72 17.58 2.58
CA THR A 168 10.14 17.93 2.61
C THR A 168 10.34 19.43 2.39
N SER A 169 9.69 20.03 1.38
CA SER A 169 9.80 21.46 1.11
C SER A 169 9.30 22.34 2.26
N ASN A 170 8.30 21.86 3.01
CA ASN A 170 7.73 22.57 4.15
C ASN A 170 8.40 22.22 5.50
N GLY A 171 9.43 21.37 5.51
CA GLY A 171 10.13 20.95 6.73
C GLY A 171 9.30 20.09 7.70
N ILE A 172 8.34 19.32 7.19
CA ILE A 172 7.39 18.54 7.99
C ILE A 172 7.85 17.12 8.21
N VAL A 173 8.40 16.52 7.17
CA VAL A 173 9.16 15.27 7.29
C VAL A 173 10.63 15.64 7.14
N HIS A 174 11.45 15.10 8.03
CA HIS A 174 12.88 15.26 7.99
C HIS A 174 13.50 13.89 8.24
N PHE A 175 14.38 13.48 7.35
CA PHE A 175 15.18 12.29 7.55
C PHE A 175 16.64 12.72 7.43
N THR A 176 17.39 12.52 8.51
CA THR A 176 18.82 12.79 8.55
C THR A 176 19.53 11.44 8.62
N PRO A 177 20.25 11.03 7.56
CA PRO A 177 21.00 9.79 7.60
C PRO A 177 22.01 9.77 8.76
N ALA A 178 22.22 8.62 9.38
CA ALA A 178 23.25 8.46 10.40
C ALA A 178 24.66 8.39 9.79
N VAL A 179 24.77 7.89 8.56
CA VAL A 179 25.99 7.96 7.74
C VAL A 179 26.15 9.31 7.03
N ASP A 180 27.36 9.55 6.51
CA ASP A 180 27.63 10.68 5.63
C ASP A 180 26.72 10.61 4.39
N VAL A 181 26.11 11.74 4.00
CA VAL A 181 25.24 11.84 2.82
C VAL A 181 25.95 11.48 1.51
N THR A 182 27.28 11.52 1.48
CA THR A 182 28.08 11.06 0.34
C THR A 182 28.18 9.54 0.24
N ASP A 183 27.95 8.79 1.34
CA ASP A 183 27.82 7.33 1.32
C ASP A 183 26.44 6.90 0.84
N SER A 184 26.27 6.95 -0.48
CA SER A 184 25.02 6.58 -1.17
C SER A 184 24.54 5.17 -0.83
N SER A 185 25.47 4.22 -0.60
CA SER A 185 25.13 2.84 -0.26
C SER A 185 24.65 2.73 1.19
N GLY A 186 25.31 3.43 2.12
CA GLY A 186 24.91 3.52 3.52
C GLY A 186 23.54 4.18 3.69
N VAL A 187 23.31 5.33 3.05
CA VAL A 187 22.02 6.05 3.12
C VAL A 187 20.88 5.17 2.61
N VAL A 188 21.07 4.48 1.47
CA VAL A 188 20.04 3.59 0.93
C VAL A 188 19.82 2.37 1.82
N HIS A 189 20.85 1.88 2.51
CA HIS A 189 20.70 0.79 3.47
C HIS A 189 19.88 1.19 4.70
N GLU A 190 20.05 2.41 5.21
CA GLU A 190 19.22 2.93 6.31
C GLU A 190 17.75 3.07 5.89
N LEU A 191 17.50 3.63 4.70
CA LEU A 191 16.14 3.74 4.16
C LEU A 191 15.50 2.36 3.91
N ASP A 192 16.28 1.38 3.47
CA ASP A 192 15.83 0.00 3.30
C ASP A 192 15.35 -0.62 4.62
N LEU A 193 16.13 -0.44 5.70
CA LEU A 193 15.73 -0.86 7.04
C LEU A 193 14.42 -0.18 7.49
N LEU A 194 14.29 1.13 7.24
CA LEU A 194 13.15 1.91 7.72
C LEU A 194 11.87 1.71 6.91
N LEU A 195 11.95 1.54 5.60
CA LEU A 195 10.78 1.51 4.71
C LEU A 195 10.38 0.09 4.30
N THR A 196 11.35 -0.81 4.16
CA THR A 196 11.10 -2.20 3.70
C THR A 196 11.51 -3.27 4.72
N ALA A 197 12.06 -2.88 5.87
CA ALA A 197 12.61 -3.77 6.89
C ALA A 197 13.81 -4.61 6.40
N GLY A 198 14.62 -4.05 5.48
CA GLY A 198 15.82 -4.70 4.96
C GLY A 198 15.54 -5.76 3.90
N ARG A 199 14.36 -5.71 3.25
CA ARG A 199 13.91 -6.69 2.26
C ARG A 199 14.13 -6.23 0.82
N LEU A 200 14.65 -5.03 0.59
CA LEU A 200 14.84 -4.49 -0.74
C LEU A 200 15.72 -5.41 -1.60
N ASN A 201 15.20 -5.85 -2.74
CA ASN A 201 15.99 -6.70 -3.63
C ASN A 201 17.23 -5.97 -4.18
N SER A 202 18.26 -6.75 -4.53
CA SER A 202 19.57 -6.23 -4.98
C SER A 202 19.49 -5.33 -6.22
N ARG A 203 18.57 -5.60 -7.13
CA ARG A 203 18.36 -4.79 -8.34
C ARG A 203 17.74 -3.43 -7.99
N SER A 204 16.64 -3.40 -7.25
CA SER A 204 16.04 -2.16 -6.77
C SER A 204 17.05 -1.34 -5.98
N ARG A 205 17.83 -1.99 -5.09
CA ARG A 205 18.93 -1.36 -4.36
C ARG A 205 19.94 -0.70 -5.29
N SER A 206 20.46 -1.42 -6.28
CA SER A 206 21.44 -0.86 -7.23
C SER A 206 20.88 0.34 -8.01
N HIS A 207 19.61 0.29 -8.40
CA HIS A 207 18.96 1.39 -9.12
C HIS A 207 18.78 2.61 -8.22
N ILE A 208 18.33 2.42 -6.97
CA ILE A 208 18.14 3.54 -6.03
C ILE A 208 19.48 4.17 -5.65
N VAL A 209 20.53 3.37 -5.38
CA VAL A 209 21.89 3.89 -5.10
C VAL A 209 22.42 4.71 -6.28
N SER A 210 22.27 4.20 -7.50
CA SER A 210 22.70 4.92 -8.71
C SER A 210 21.96 6.26 -8.86
N ARG A 211 20.63 6.28 -8.68
CA ARG A 211 19.83 7.50 -8.78
C ARG A 211 20.10 8.49 -7.66
N TYR A 212 20.35 8.01 -6.44
CA TYR A 212 20.73 8.84 -5.32
C TYR A 212 22.06 9.56 -5.60
N SER A 213 23.08 8.80 -6.05
CA SER A 213 24.41 9.35 -6.36
C SER A 213 24.32 10.43 -7.46
N GLU A 214 23.58 10.14 -8.52
CA GLU A 214 23.35 11.07 -9.63
C GLU A 214 22.67 12.36 -9.16
N LYS A 215 21.63 12.26 -8.33
CA LYS A 215 20.90 13.43 -7.81
C LYS A 215 21.70 14.21 -6.79
N LEU A 216 22.55 13.54 -6.01
CA LEU A 216 23.43 14.19 -5.05
C LEU A 216 24.40 15.14 -5.77
N GLU A 217 24.96 14.72 -6.90
CA GLU A 217 25.85 15.54 -7.73
C GLU A 217 25.14 16.69 -8.44
N GLN A 218 23.91 16.46 -8.93
CA GLN A 218 23.18 17.43 -9.74
C GLN A 218 22.43 18.49 -8.92
N GLU A 219 21.78 18.07 -7.83
CA GLU A 219 20.76 18.87 -7.11
C GLU A 219 21.00 18.92 -5.60
N GLY A 220 22.01 18.18 -5.10
CA GLY A 220 22.40 18.15 -3.69
C GLY A 220 21.64 17.12 -2.85
N ALA A 221 22.01 17.05 -1.57
CA ALA A 221 21.59 15.97 -0.67
C ALA A 221 20.08 15.94 -0.41
N SER A 222 19.43 17.10 -0.32
CA SER A 222 17.99 17.19 -0.05
C SER A 222 17.16 16.55 -1.16
N GLU A 223 17.46 16.87 -2.42
CA GLU A 223 16.75 16.28 -3.56
C GLU A 223 17.11 14.81 -3.74
N ALA A 224 18.37 14.43 -3.54
CA ALA A 224 18.78 13.02 -3.58
C ALA A 224 17.99 12.17 -2.57
N LEU A 225 17.85 12.64 -1.32
CA LEU A 225 17.08 11.96 -0.28
C LEU A 225 15.60 11.86 -0.66
N ARG A 226 15.00 12.95 -1.13
CA ARG A 226 13.60 12.97 -1.57
C ARG A 226 13.36 11.94 -2.69
N TYR A 227 14.22 11.91 -3.71
CA TYR A 227 14.13 10.95 -4.81
C TYR A 227 14.30 9.50 -4.34
N ALA A 228 15.24 9.23 -3.44
CA ALA A 228 15.39 7.89 -2.88
C ALA A 228 14.14 7.45 -2.11
N GLN A 229 13.62 8.29 -1.21
CA GLN A 229 12.38 8.03 -0.46
C GLN A 229 11.20 7.77 -1.40
N GLU A 230 11.06 8.59 -2.43
CA GLU A 230 10.04 8.41 -3.46
C GLU A 230 10.20 7.03 -4.12
N LEU A 231 11.38 6.70 -4.65
CA LEU A 231 11.64 5.41 -5.29
C LEU A 231 11.34 4.22 -4.37
N PHE A 232 11.66 4.30 -3.08
CA PHE A 232 11.29 3.28 -2.11
C PHE A 232 9.78 3.03 -2.07
N THR A 233 8.97 4.08 -2.11
CA THR A 233 7.50 3.92 -2.11
C THR A 233 6.94 3.25 -3.36
N PHE A 234 7.70 3.21 -4.47
CA PHE A 234 7.35 2.51 -5.71
C PHE A 234 7.83 1.06 -5.75
N THR A 235 8.61 0.61 -4.76
CA THR A 235 9.11 -0.77 -4.72
C THR A 235 8.03 -1.75 -4.30
N SER A 236 8.10 -2.98 -4.81
CA SER A 236 7.19 -4.05 -4.42
C SER A 236 7.32 -4.38 -2.92
N GLU A 237 8.55 -4.31 -2.40
CA GLU A 237 8.94 -4.59 -1.03
C GLU A 237 8.39 -3.57 -0.02
N PHE A 238 8.13 -2.34 -0.46
CA PHE A 238 7.42 -1.38 0.37
C PHE A 238 5.94 -1.76 0.54
N HIS A 239 5.36 -2.47 -0.43
CA HIS A 239 3.95 -2.82 -0.44
C HIS A 239 3.60 -4.17 0.17
N THR A 240 4.56 -5.08 0.33
CA THR A 240 4.35 -6.42 0.91
C THR A 240 5.21 -6.65 2.15
N THR A 241 4.97 -7.76 2.87
CA THR A 241 5.75 -8.12 4.07
C THR A 241 6.72 -9.28 3.86
N ASN A 242 6.68 -9.95 2.71
CA ASN A 242 7.61 -11.01 2.33
C ASN A 242 8.73 -10.49 1.41
N LEU A 243 9.75 -11.31 1.15
CA LEU A 243 10.77 -11.03 0.15
C LEU A 243 10.18 -11.06 -1.25
N HIS A 244 10.69 -10.18 -2.11
CA HIS A 244 10.32 -10.13 -3.51
C HIS A 244 11.49 -10.59 -4.37
N GLU A 245 11.32 -11.72 -5.06
CA GLU A 245 12.24 -12.20 -6.08
C GLU A 245 11.65 -11.94 -7.48
N PRO A 246 12.19 -10.97 -8.23
CA PRO A 246 11.70 -10.69 -9.56
C PRO A 246 12.00 -11.89 -10.49
N ARG A 247 10.96 -12.44 -11.13
CA ARG A 247 11.12 -13.50 -12.14
C ARG A 247 11.36 -12.89 -13.51
N TYR A 248 12.50 -13.21 -14.13
CA TYR A 248 12.96 -12.56 -15.37
C TYR A 248 12.69 -13.40 -16.64
N ASP A 249 12.41 -14.67 -16.47
CA ASP A 249 12.22 -15.66 -17.53
C ASP A 249 10.74 -16.03 -17.76
N VAL A 250 9.86 -15.56 -16.89
CA VAL A 250 8.41 -15.81 -16.99
C VAL A 250 7.74 -14.62 -17.69
N SER A 251 7.57 -14.72 -19.01
CA SER A 251 6.61 -13.87 -19.72
C SER A 251 5.23 -14.02 -19.07
N ARG A 252 4.55 -12.90 -18.79
CA ARG A 252 3.15 -12.94 -18.33
C ARG A 252 2.38 -13.81 -19.32
N ALA A 253 1.78 -14.90 -18.82
CA ALA A 253 1.01 -15.79 -19.66
C ALA A 253 -0.04 -14.99 -20.42
N PHE A 254 0.01 -15.04 -21.75
CA PHE A 254 -1.01 -14.44 -22.59
C PHE A 254 -2.31 -15.15 -22.25
N ARG A 255 -3.24 -14.46 -21.57
CA ARG A 255 -4.60 -14.98 -21.43
C ARG A 255 -5.17 -15.02 -22.84
N PRO A 256 -5.50 -16.20 -23.40
CA PRO A 256 -6.10 -16.25 -24.72
C PRO A 256 -7.38 -15.39 -24.69
N PRO A 257 -7.64 -14.60 -25.74
CA PRO A 257 -8.84 -13.80 -25.80
C PRO A 257 -10.05 -14.71 -25.57
N THR A 258 -10.88 -14.38 -24.59
CA THR A 258 -12.12 -15.12 -24.35
C THR A 258 -12.98 -14.99 -25.60
N SER A 259 -13.26 -16.11 -26.26
CA SER A 259 -14.11 -16.13 -27.44
C SER A 259 -15.47 -15.52 -27.08
N SER A 260 -15.89 -14.50 -27.83
CA SER A 260 -17.22 -13.92 -27.66
C SER A 260 -18.27 -15.02 -27.78
N GLN A 261 -19.16 -15.10 -26.80
CA GLN A 261 -20.26 -16.08 -26.80
C GLN A 261 -21.40 -15.65 -27.74
N GLY A 262 -21.20 -14.62 -28.58
CA GLY A 262 -22.21 -14.08 -29.49
C GLY A 262 -23.44 -13.49 -28.77
N ARG A 263 -23.37 -13.33 -27.45
CA ARG A 263 -24.48 -12.85 -26.64
C ARG A 263 -24.58 -11.33 -26.81
N PRO A 264 -25.78 -10.77 -27.02
CA PRO A 264 -25.97 -9.32 -26.96
C PRO A 264 -25.56 -8.84 -25.57
N TYR A 265 -24.64 -7.88 -25.52
CA TYR A 265 -24.15 -7.27 -24.29
C TYR A 265 -24.15 -5.75 -24.43
N LYS A 266 -24.27 -5.07 -23.30
CA LYS A 266 -24.01 -3.64 -23.20
C LYS A 266 -22.61 -3.49 -22.60
N ALA A 267 -21.66 -2.98 -23.37
CA ALA A 267 -20.36 -2.61 -22.83
C ALA A 267 -20.48 -1.26 -22.13
N LEU A 268 -20.14 -1.21 -20.84
CA LEU A 268 -19.88 0.04 -20.14
C LEU A 268 -18.42 0.38 -20.34
N VAL A 269 -18.15 1.36 -21.21
CA VAL A 269 -16.82 1.93 -21.38
C VAL A 269 -16.68 3.09 -20.42
N TYR A 270 -15.93 2.90 -19.33
CA TYR A 270 -15.61 3.97 -18.39
C TYR A 270 -14.34 4.71 -18.86
N LEU A 271 -14.53 5.93 -19.34
CA LEU A 271 -13.46 6.87 -19.65
C LEU A 271 -13.23 7.76 -18.42
N PHE A 272 -12.14 7.52 -17.69
CA PHE A 272 -11.70 8.41 -16.63
C PHE A 272 -10.93 9.58 -17.24
N LEU A 273 -11.67 10.61 -17.67
CA LEU A 273 -11.10 11.88 -18.10
C LEU A 273 -10.90 12.77 -16.88
N ASN A 274 -9.66 13.15 -16.60
CA ASN A 274 -9.36 14.14 -15.58
C ASN A 274 -9.93 15.49 -16.07
N GLY A 275 -11.07 15.93 -15.51
CA GLY A 275 -11.70 17.21 -15.84
C GLY A 275 -13.15 17.18 -16.34
N GLY A 276 -13.87 16.06 -16.25
CA GLY A 276 -15.30 16.02 -16.58
C GLY A 276 -16.19 16.43 -15.40
N ALA A 277 -16.93 17.53 -15.52
CA ALA A 277 -18.03 17.84 -14.60
C ALA A 277 -19.17 16.82 -14.81
N ASP A 278 -19.48 16.03 -13.78
CA ASP A 278 -20.55 15.03 -13.81
C ASP A 278 -21.93 15.70 -13.64
N SER A 279 -22.30 16.54 -14.62
CA SER A 279 -23.64 17.12 -14.71
C SER A 279 -24.33 16.64 -15.98
N TRP A 280 -25.58 16.20 -15.83
CA TRP A 280 -26.48 15.87 -16.95
C TRP A 280 -26.88 17.11 -17.78
N ASN A 281 -26.38 18.29 -17.39
CA ASN A 281 -26.65 19.57 -18.02
C ASN A 281 -25.32 20.17 -18.48
N LEU A 282 -24.71 19.54 -19.49
CA LEU A 282 -23.62 20.18 -20.22
C LEU A 282 -24.25 21.18 -21.20
N LEU A 283 -24.18 22.46 -20.89
CA LEU A 283 -24.50 23.50 -21.88
C LEU A 283 -23.34 23.55 -22.87
N VAL A 284 -23.56 22.97 -24.05
CA VAL A 284 -22.64 23.14 -25.18
C VAL A 284 -22.64 24.62 -25.57
N PRO A 285 -21.48 25.27 -25.72
CA PRO A 285 -21.41 26.65 -26.18
C PRO A 285 -22.15 26.80 -27.51
N HIS A 286 -23.10 27.73 -27.62
CA HIS A 286 -23.79 28.02 -28.87
C HIS A 286 -22.82 28.70 -29.86
N SER A 287 -23.09 28.61 -31.17
CA SER A 287 -22.25 29.21 -32.23
C SER A 287 -21.86 30.66 -31.94
N GLY A 288 -20.60 31.03 -32.20
CA GLY A 288 -20.09 32.39 -31.96
C GLY A 288 -19.40 32.58 -30.60
N CYS A 289 -19.06 31.50 -29.90
CA CYS A 289 -18.23 31.54 -28.69
C CYS A 289 -16.74 31.68 -29.03
N VAL A 290 -16.40 32.83 -29.63
CA VAL A 290 -15.02 33.22 -29.95
C VAL A 290 -14.32 33.81 -28.73
N ARG A 291 -13.00 33.57 -28.60
CA ARG A 291 -12.13 34.23 -27.61
C ARG A 291 -11.25 35.28 -28.30
N PRO A 292 -11.71 36.53 -28.46
CA PRO A 292 -11.06 37.50 -29.36
C PRO A 292 -9.65 37.91 -28.89
N ALA A 293 -9.37 37.77 -27.59
CA ALA A 293 -8.09 38.14 -27.00
C ALA A 293 -6.96 37.11 -27.19
N LEU A 294 -7.28 35.88 -27.57
CA LEU A 294 -6.31 34.80 -27.72
C LEU A 294 -6.32 34.21 -29.12
N GLU A 295 -7.51 33.90 -29.66
CA GLU A 295 -7.66 33.29 -30.99
C GLU A 295 -9.01 33.71 -31.63
N PRO A 296 -9.03 34.75 -32.48
CA PRO A 296 -10.27 35.29 -33.04
C PRO A 296 -10.97 34.38 -34.06
N GLN A 297 -10.32 33.30 -34.51
CA GLN A 297 -10.90 32.29 -35.41
C GLN A 297 -11.31 31.00 -34.69
N TYR A 298 -11.10 30.89 -33.38
CA TYR A 298 -11.38 29.68 -32.63
C TYR A 298 -12.81 29.70 -32.07
N ASP A 299 -13.73 28.99 -32.72
CA ASP A 299 -15.08 28.74 -32.18
C ASP A 299 -15.08 27.42 -31.41
N LEU A 300 -15.29 27.50 -30.09
CA LEU A 300 -15.39 26.31 -29.24
C LEU A 300 -16.49 25.36 -29.70
N TYR A 301 -17.56 25.84 -30.35
CA TYR A 301 -18.63 24.98 -30.84
C TYR A 301 -18.15 23.98 -31.89
N GLU A 302 -17.33 24.40 -32.86
CA GLU A 302 -16.84 23.51 -33.93
C GLU A 302 -15.98 22.35 -33.40
N GLN A 303 -15.28 22.56 -32.28
CA GLN A 303 -14.45 21.52 -31.66
C GLN A 303 -15.27 20.36 -31.08
N TYR A 304 -16.47 20.63 -30.57
CA TYR A 304 -17.32 19.63 -29.91
C TYR A 304 -18.49 19.15 -30.80
N ALA A 305 -18.72 19.78 -31.95
CA ALA A 305 -19.79 19.42 -32.89
C ALA A 305 -19.39 18.34 -33.92
N ALA A 306 -18.11 17.91 -33.94
CA ALA A 306 -17.58 16.83 -34.78
C ALA A 306 -17.58 15.47 -34.08
#